data_AF-A0A8C9ENI4-F1
#
_entry.id   AF-A0A8C9ENI4-F1
#
_cell.length_a   1.000
_cell.length_b   1.000
_cell.length_c   1.000
_cell.angle_alpha   90.00
_cell.angle_beta   90.00
_cell.angle_gamma   90.00
#
_symmetry.space_group_name_H-M   'P 1'
#
loop_
_entity.id
_entity.type
_entity.pdbx_description
1 polymer ?
#
loop_
_entity_poly.entity_id
_entity_poly.type
_entity_poly.pdbx_seq_one_letter_code
_entity_poly.pdbx_strand_id
1 'polypeptide(L)'
;LNSREIPAADRHVLFFPLSKYALWDPLPMGDVIGSHIAYYRNPKLSVMEKPLRLAYRHAKQSDRKSFACFFLGTLTVDEDGEGVTLTIDRFDPGREVASGSGKVPTASLPGDFLITCTVNAWGPSSDSIIVHSAEDIGLAFKDLRDSLCRKDTLDLSKLLTVRAHIVFTENLDNLNFSFHWASVTAANVLEYTPVKPVPIIPTALARNLNSPMNIAQVQGTYKCGYLTMDQTRKLLLLLESDPKAYALPLVGVWLSGVTHIYSPQVWACCLRYLFSSSIQERQVTFIYRT
;
A
#
# COMPACT_ATOMS: atom_id res chain seq x y z
N LEU A 1 32.37 41.37 34.03
CA LEU A 1 31.50 40.20 34.27
C LEU A 1 31.60 39.29 33.06
N ASN A 2 32.20 38.12 33.26
CA ASN A 2 32.46 37.10 32.24
C ASN A 2 31.16 36.57 31.64
N SER A 3 31.02 36.64 30.32
CA SER A 3 30.15 35.74 29.56
C SER A 3 31.04 34.85 28.70
N ARG A 4 31.44 33.71 29.28
CA ARG A 4 32.03 32.59 28.53
C ARG A 4 30.96 32.08 27.56
N GLU A 5 31.22 32.21 26.27
CA GLU A 5 30.50 31.44 25.26
C GLU A 5 30.79 29.96 25.49
N ILE A 6 29.72 29.20 25.69
CA ILE A 6 29.73 27.74 25.73
C ILE A 6 29.86 27.29 24.26
N PRO A 7 30.83 26.44 23.88
CA PRO A 7 30.89 25.94 22.52
C PRO A 7 29.64 25.10 22.24
N ALA A 8 28.98 25.39 21.11
CA ALA A 8 27.90 24.57 20.60
C ALA A 8 28.39 23.11 20.49
N ALA A 9 27.72 22.20 21.17
CA ALA A 9 27.99 20.76 21.08
C ALA A 9 28.07 20.33 19.61
N ASP A 10 29.10 19.57 19.28
CA ASP A 10 29.36 18.98 17.97
C ASP A 10 28.06 18.50 17.31
N ARG A 11 27.61 19.24 16.31
CA ARG A 11 26.71 18.70 15.29
C ARG A 11 27.55 17.71 14.49
N HIS A 12 27.64 16.47 14.96
CA HIS A 12 28.20 15.39 14.16
C HIS A 12 27.45 15.35 12.83
N VAL A 13 28.10 15.86 11.79
CA VAL A 13 27.63 15.74 10.41
C VAL A 13 27.64 14.25 10.10
N LEU A 14 26.48 13.72 9.74
CA LEU A 14 26.36 12.32 9.35
C LEU A 14 27.03 12.17 7.98
N PHE A 15 28.19 11.50 7.94
CA PHE A 15 28.87 11.16 6.70
C PHE A 15 28.56 9.72 6.33
N PHE A 16 28.16 9.51 5.07
CA PHE A 16 27.98 8.18 4.50
C PHE A 16 29.36 7.51 4.24
N PRO A 17 29.48 6.18 4.24
CA PRO A 17 30.72 5.51 3.83
C PRO A 17 31.28 6.03 2.50
N LEU A 18 32.60 6.27 2.46
CA LEU A 18 33.29 6.69 1.24
C LEU A 18 33.18 5.64 0.12
N SER A 19 33.24 4.36 0.50
CA SER A 19 32.99 3.24 -0.42
C SER A 19 31.51 2.83 -0.34
N LYS A 20 30.87 2.80 -1.50
CA LYS A 20 29.48 2.32 -1.68
C LYS A 20 29.42 0.81 -1.92
N TYR A 21 30.56 0.12 -1.95
CA TYR A 21 30.66 -1.31 -2.19
C TYR A 21 30.78 -2.10 -0.89
N ALA A 22 30.19 -3.30 -0.87
CA ALA A 22 30.28 -4.26 0.23
C ALA A 22 29.98 -3.61 1.60
N LEU A 23 28.83 -2.94 1.69
CA LEU A 23 28.42 -2.20 2.89
C LEU A 23 28.20 -3.11 4.11
N TRP A 24 27.89 -4.39 3.89
CA TRP A 24 27.88 -5.48 4.88
C TRP A 24 28.25 -6.80 4.18
N ASP A 25 28.30 -7.91 4.94
CA ASP A 25 28.50 -9.28 4.44
C ASP A 25 27.22 -9.79 3.75
N PRO A 26 27.21 -9.97 2.41
CA PRO A 26 26.01 -10.38 1.68
C PRO A 26 25.76 -11.90 1.72
N LEU A 27 26.58 -12.68 2.45
CA LEU A 27 26.45 -14.13 2.48
C LEU A 27 25.04 -14.54 2.98
N PRO A 28 24.28 -15.33 2.20
CA PRO A 28 22.99 -15.85 2.63
C PRO A 28 23.11 -16.71 3.89
N MET A 29 22.21 -16.46 4.84
CA MET A 29 22.11 -17.19 6.11
C MET A 29 20.90 -18.14 6.16
N GLY A 30 20.13 -18.22 5.07
CA GLY A 30 18.93 -19.05 4.97
C GLY A 30 18.33 -18.99 3.58
N ASP A 31 17.14 -19.58 3.46
CA ASP A 31 16.42 -19.67 2.19
C ASP A 31 15.88 -18.32 1.73
N VAL A 32 15.75 -18.17 0.41
CA VAL A 32 15.15 -17.00 -0.22
C VAL A 32 13.63 -17.07 -0.07
N ILE A 33 13.01 -15.94 0.32
CA ILE A 33 11.57 -15.84 0.55
C ILE A 33 10.98 -14.87 -0.48
N GLY A 34 10.03 -15.34 -1.28
CA GLY A 34 9.29 -14.52 -2.24
C GLY A 34 8.16 -13.73 -1.59
N SER A 35 7.85 -12.54 -2.13
CA SER A 35 6.72 -11.74 -1.68
C SER A 35 6.14 -10.88 -2.79
N HIS A 36 4.82 -10.85 -2.83
CA HIS A 36 3.95 -10.05 -3.66
C HIS A 36 2.55 -10.08 -3.03
N ILE A 37 1.72 -9.06 -3.27
CA ILE A 37 0.36 -8.98 -2.70
C ILE A 37 -0.53 -10.19 -3.03
N ALA A 38 -0.20 -10.90 -4.11
CA ALA A 38 -0.88 -12.11 -4.58
C ALA A 38 0.07 -13.31 -4.73
N TYR A 39 1.17 -13.38 -3.97
CA TYR A 39 2.17 -14.43 -4.13
C TYR A 39 1.65 -15.80 -3.66
N TYR A 40 1.17 -15.85 -2.41
CA TYR A 40 0.70 -17.09 -1.78
C TYR A 40 -0.79 -17.31 -1.99
N ARG A 41 -1.59 -16.24 -1.93
CA ARG A 41 -3.04 -16.27 -2.23
C ARG A 41 -3.48 -15.07 -3.05
N ASN A 42 -4.44 -15.30 -3.92
CA ASN A 42 -5.10 -14.23 -4.66
C ASN A 42 -5.89 -13.31 -3.70
N PRO A 43 -6.00 -12.00 -4.00
CA PRO A 43 -6.86 -11.08 -3.26
C PRO A 43 -8.29 -11.60 -3.18
N LYS A 44 -8.86 -11.60 -1.98
CA LYS A 44 -10.24 -12.04 -1.73
C LYS A 44 -11.17 -10.85 -1.67
N LEU A 45 -12.35 -11.00 -2.26
CA LEU A 45 -13.43 -10.02 -2.13
C LEU A 45 -14.58 -10.61 -1.30
N SER A 46 -14.97 -9.90 -0.24
CA SER A 46 -16.15 -10.22 0.57
C SER A 46 -17.15 -9.09 0.43
N VAL A 47 -18.38 -9.41 0.00
CA VAL A 47 -19.39 -8.39 -0.30
C VAL A 47 -20.61 -8.62 0.58
N MET A 48 -20.98 -7.61 1.35
CA MET A 48 -22.25 -7.63 2.08
C MET A 48 -23.42 -7.51 1.09
N GLU A 49 -24.49 -8.25 1.35
CA GLU A 49 -25.68 -8.27 0.49
C GLU A 49 -26.37 -6.90 0.40
N LYS A 50 -26.39 -6.14 1.51
CA LYS A 50 -27.07 -4.85 1.61
C LYS A 50 -26.56 -3.82 0.57
N PRO A 51 -25.24 -3.56 0.44
CA PRO A 51 -24.70 -2.74 -0.65
C PRO A 51 -25.17 -3.17 -2.05
N LEU A 52 -25.17 -4.47 -2.35
CA LEU A 52 -25.61 -4.98 -3.66
C LEU A 52 -27.08 -4.67 -3.94
N ARG A 53 -27.95 -4.90 -2.95
CA ARG A 53 -29.39 -4.57 -3.06
C ARG A 53 -29.64 -3.07 -3.24
N LEU A 54 -28.86 -2.21 -2.57
CA LEU A 54 -28.95 -0.76 -2.75
C LEU A 54 -28.52 -0.36 -4.17
N ALA A 55 -27.41 -0.91 -4.66
CA ALA A 55 -26.93 -0.66 -6.01
C ALA A 55 -27.98 -1.04 -7.08
N TYR A 56 -28.60 -2.22 -6.94
CA TYR A 56 -29.71 -2.64 -7.78
C TYR A 56 -30.92 -1.69 -7.70
N ARG A 57 -31.35 -1.30 -6.50
CA ARG A 57 -32.50 -0.41 -6.32
C ARG A 57 -32.27 0.94 -7.02
N HIS A 58 -31.07 1.49 -6.91
CA HIS A 58 -30.71 2.74 -7.59
C HIS A 58 -30.60 2.56 -9.11
N ALA A 59 -30.06 1.44 -9.58
CA ALA A 59 -30.01 1.14 -11.01
C ALA A 59 -31.41 1.01 -11.62
N LYS A 60 -32.36 0.36 -10.93
CA LYS A 60 -33.75 0.21 -11.37
C LYS A 60 -34.53 1.53 -11.38
N GLN A 61 -34.20 2.45 -10.49
CA GLN A 61 -34.79 3.79 -10.44
C GLN A 61 -34.17 4.77 -11.45
N SER A 62 -33.05 4.40 -12.08
CA SER A 62 -32.37 5.21 -13.06
C SER A 62 -32.97 5.00 -14.45
N ASP A 63 -33.30 6.07 -15.16
CA ASP A 63 -33.74 6.01 -16.56
C ASP A 63 -32.62 5.58 -17.53
N ARG A 64 -31.37 5.48 -17.04
CA ARG A 64 -30.22 5.03 -17.84
C ARG A 64 -30.17 3.51 -17.89
N LYS A 65 -29.85 2.98 -19.09
CA LYS A 65 -29.55 1.55 -19.31
C LYS A 65 -28.41 1.01 -18.44
N SER A 66 -27.53 1.91 -18.01
CA SER A 66 -26.37 1.60 -17.18
C SER A 66 -26.23 2.62 -16.06
N PHE A 67 -26.02 2.13 -14.84
CA PHE A 67 -25.91 2.95 -13.65
C PHE A 67 -24.48 2.87 -13.07
N ALA A 68 -23.76 3.98 -13.14
CA ALA A 68 -22.46 4.13 -12.48
C ALA A 68 -22.63 4.49 -11.00
N CYS A 69 -21.86 3.85 -10.14
CA CYS A 69 -21.85 4.04 -8.68
C CYS A 69 -20.51 3.61 -8.07
N PHE A 70 -20.44 3.62 -6.75
CA PHE A 70 -19.26 3.23 -6.01
C PHE A 70 -19.62 2.24 -4.89
N PHE A 71 -18.72 1.30 -4.66
CA PHE A 71 -18.67 0.54 -3.41
C PHE A 71 -17.50 1.02 -2.57
N LEU A 72 -17.70 1.01 -1.27
CA LEU A 72 -16.72 1.39 -0.27
C LEU A 72 -16.51 0.20 0.67
N GLY A 73 -15.27 0.04 1.11
CA GLY A 73 -14.88 -1.07 1.95
C GLY A 73 -13.53 -0.86 2.62
N THR A 74 -13.01 -1.93 3.22
CA THR A 74 -11.72 -1.94 3.90
C THR A 74 -10.88 -3.10 3.39
N LEU A 75 -9.62 -2.83 3.04
CA LEU A 75 -8.64 -3.84 2.68
C LEU A 75 -7.82 -4.21 3.93
N THR A 76 -7.79 -5.49 4.28
CA THR A 76 -7.00 -6.00 5.41
C THR A 76 -6.04 -7.07 4.93
N VAL A 77 -4.86 -7.14 5.55
CA VAL A 77 -3.97 -8.29 5.41
C VAL A 77 -4.52 -9.42 6.28
N ASP A 78 -4.51 -10.64 5.75
CA ASP A 78 -4.99 -11.80 6.49
C ASP A 78 -4.03 -12.14 7.65
N GLU A 79 -4.52 -12.81 8.69
CA GLU A 79 -3.76 -13.03 9.94
C GLU A 79 -2.44 -13.79 9.74
N ASP A 80 -2.40 -14.70 8.78
CA ASP A 80 -1.21 -15.47 8.38
C ASP A 80 -0.23 -14.67 7.50
N GLY A 81 -0.60 -13.47 7.03
CA GLY A 81 0.22 -12.65 6.16
C GLY A 81 0.36 -13.16 4.72
N GLU A 82 -0.41 -14.17 4.30
CA GLU A 82 -0.28 -14.79 2.97
C GLU A 82 -1.20 -14.17 1.91
N GLY A 83 -2.16 -13.33 2.32
CA GLY A 83 -3.13 -12.73 1.42
C GLY A 83 -3.74 -11.44 1.94
N VAL A 84 -4.66 -10.90 1.15
CA VAL A 84 -5.44 -9.72 1.49
C VAL A 84 -6.92 -9.98 1.24
N THR A 85 -7.77 -9.42 2.09
CA THR A 85 -9.22 -9.47 1.96
C THR A 85 -9.80 -8.06 1.89
N LEU A 86 -10.55 -7.77 0.82
CA LEU A 86 -11.33 -6.55 0.67
C LEU A 86 -12.77 -6.82 1.08
N THR A 87 -13.24 -6.15 2.13
CA THR A 87 -14.63 -6.26 2.62
C THR A 87 -15.43 -5.05 2.18
N ILE A 88 -16.45 -5.26 1.34
CA ILE A 88 -17.40 -4.23 0.88
C ILE A 88 -18.62 -4.22 1.80
N ASP A 89 -18.84 -3.09 2.47
CA ASP A 89 -19.94 -2.91 3.42
C ASP A 89 -20.80 -1.68 3.14
N ARG A 90 -20.36 -0.81 2.23
CA ARG A 90 -21.01 0.47 1.93
C ARG A 90 -21.23 0.65 0.44
N PHE A 91 -22.36 1.25 0.13
CA PHE A 91 -22.76 1.67 -1.21
C PHE A 91 -22.84 3.19 -1.26
N ASP A 92 -22.36 3.78 -2.35
CA ASP A 92 -22.45 5.20 -2.63
C ASP A 92 -22.95 5.40 -4.09
N PRO A 93 -24.12 6.04 -4.31
CA PRO A 93 -24.62 6.29 -5.66
C PRO A 93 -23.78 7.31 -6.44
N GLY A 94 -22.90 8.03 -5.75
CA GLY A 94 -22.07 9.11 -6.29
C GLY A 94 -22.87 10.38 -6.59
N ARG A 95 -22.13 11.48 -6.78
CA ARG A 95 -22.66 12.78 -7.22
C ARG A 95 -22.12 13.12 -8.60
N GLU A 96 -22.95 13.78 -9.41
CA GLU A 96 -22.52 14.28 -10.72
C GLU A 96 -21.61 15.50 -10.55
N VAL A 97 -20.58 15.60 -11.39
CA VAL A 97 -19.69 16.79 -11.42
C VAL A 97 -20.20 17.75 -12.50
N ALA A 98 -20.32 19.04 -12.15
CA ALA A 98 -20.85 20.08 -13.05
C ALA A 98 -20.09 20.22 -14.38
N SER A 99 -18.84 19.74 -14.45
CA SER A 99 -18.02 19.72 -15.66
C SER A 99 -18.33 18.58 -16.64
N GLY A 100 -19.32 17.72 -16.34
CA GLY A 100 -19.70 16.60 -17.21
C GLY A 100 -18.68 15.45 -17.25
N SER A 101 -17.66 15.48 -16.39
CA SER A 101 -16.56 14.50 -16.33
C SER A 101 -16.93 13.19 -15.62
N GLY A 102 -18.22 12.90 -15.46
CA GLY A 102 -18.74 11.71 -14.78
C GLY A 102 -19.06 11.92 -13.30
N LYS A 103 -19.29 10.80 -12.60
CA LYS A 103 -19.61 10.77 -11.17
C LYS A 103 -18.36 10.73 -10.32
N VAL A 104 -18.46 11.29 -9.12
CA VAL A 104 -17.47 11.15 -8.04
C VAL A 104 -18.14 10.64 -6.77
N PRO A 105 -17.40 10.02 -5.84
CA PRO A 105 -17.94 9.64 -4.54
C PRO A 105 -18.56 10.84 -3.82
N THR A 106 -19.64 10.60 -3.09
CA THR A 106 -20.36 11.60 -2.31
C THR A 106 -19.54 12.00 -1.07
N ALA A 107 -18.97 11.01 -0.40
CA ALA A 107 -18.08 11.18 0.74
C ALA A 107 -17.09 10.01 0.80
N SER A 108 -15.83 10.28 1.11
CA SER A 108 -14.80 9.27 1.33
C SER A 108 -14.14 9.53 2.67
N LEU A 109 -14.09 8.50 3.52
CA LEU A 109 -13.42 8.58 4.81
C LEU A 109 -11.95 8.14 4.65
N PRO A 110 -11.04 8.63 5.51
CA PRO A 110 -9.69 8.09 5.59
C PRO A 110 -9.71 6.57 5.83
N GLY A 111 -8.96 5.82 5.00
CA GLY A 111 -8.93 4.35 5.05
C GLY A 111 -9.96 3.66 4.16
N ASP A 112 -10.88 4.40 3.52
CA ASP A 112 -11.84 3.81 2.59
C ASP A 112 -11.13 3.26 1.35
N PHE A 113 -11.39 1.99 1.05
CA PHE A 113 -11.12 1.39 -0.24
C PHE A 113 -12.30 1.66 -1.17
N LEU A 114 -12.04 2.35 -2.28
CA LEU A 114 -13.06 2.73 -3.27
C LEU A 114 -13.04 1.76 -4.46
N ILE A 115 -14.22 1.29 -4.85
CA ILE A 115 -14.43 0.45 -6.03
C ILE A 115 -15.41 1.18 -6.95
N THR A 116 -14.98 1.51 -8.17
CA THR A 116 -15.92 1.98 -9.19
C THR A 116 -16.74 0.82 -9.70
N CYS A 117 -18.06 1.01 -9.78
CA CYS A 117 -18.97 -0.04 -10.20
C CYS A 117 -19.99 0.45 -11.22
N THR A 118 -20.21 -0.38 -12.24
CA THR A 118 -21.29 -0.20 -13.21
C THR A 118 -22.33 -1.30 -13.01
N VAL A 119 -23.61 -0.92 -12.95
CA VAL A 119 -24.74 -1.84 -12.72
C VAL A 119 -25.69 -1.79 -13.90
N ASN A 120 -25.99 -2.96 -14.48
CA ASN A 120 -26.85 -3.11 -15.65
C ASN A 120 -27.93 -4.18 -15.41
N ALA A 121 -29.10 -4.03 -16.01
CA ALA A 121 -30.03 -5.15 -16.17
C ALA A 121 -29.50 -6.11 -17.26
N TRP A 122 -29.73 -7.42 -17.10
CA TRP A 122 -29.33 -8.41 -18.11
C TRP A 122 -30.05 -8.16 -19.45
N GLY A 123 -29.29 -8.20 -20.55
CA GLY A 123 -29.80 -7.96 -21.89
C GLY A 123 -28.87 -8.46 -23.01
N PRO A 124 -29.23 -8.26 -24.30
CA PRO A 124 -28.53 -8.83 -25.45
C PRO A 124 -27.06 -8.41 -25.63
N SER A 125 -26.60 -7.39 -24.90
CA SER A 125 -25.23 -6.86 -24.95
C SER A 125 -24.33 -7.38 -23.81
N SER A 126 -24.71 -8.47 -23.13
CA SER A 126 -24.06 -8.94 -21.90
C SER A 126 -22.91 -9.94 -22.11
N ASP A 127 -22.64 -10.35 -23.35
CA ASP A 127 -21.69 -11.45 -23.64
C ASP A 127 -20.20 -11.04 -23.55
N SER A 128 -19.89 -9.74 -23.52
CA SER A 128 -18.52 -9.22 -23.35
C SER A 128 -18.44 -8.09 -22.32
N ILE A 129 -18.54 -8.45 -21.04
CA ILE A 129 -18.37 -7.49 -19.94
C ILE A 129 -16.90 -7.09 -19.82
N ILE A 130 -16.61 -5.83 -20.14
CA ILE A 130 -15.30 -5.22 -19.93
C ILE A 130 -15.32 -4.50 -18.57
N VAL A 131 -14.59 -5.04 -17.59
CA VAL A 131 -14.49 -4.45 -16.25
C VAL A 131 -13.45 -3.32 -16.19
N HIS A 132 -12.34 -3.46 -16.93
CA HIS A 132 -11.35 -2.41 -17.13
C HIS A 132 -11.12 -2.22 -18.62
N SER A 133 -11.22 -0.98 -19.10
CA SER A 133 -10.71 -0.60 -20.42
C SER A 133 -9.18 -0.45 -20.39
N ALA A 134 -8.57 -0.28 -21.56
CA ALA A 134 -7.13 0.00 -21.65
C ALA A 134 -6.77 1.34 -20.97
N GLU A 135 -7.64 2.34 -21.09
CA GLU A 135 -7.51 3.63 -20.41
C GLU A 135 -7.61 3.48 -18.89
N ASP A 136 -8.53 2.64 -18.41
CA ASP A 136 -8.69 2.35 -16.98
C ASP A 136 -7.42 1.73 -16.38
N ILE A 137 -6.82 0.79 -17.09
CA ILE A 137 -5.54 0.18 -16.70
C ILE A 137 -4.43 1.24 -16.67
N GLY A 138 -4.36 2.10 -17.69
CA GLY A 138 -3.39 3.19 -17.75
C GLY A 138 -3.51 4.18 -16.58
N LEU A 139 -4.74 4.55 -16.21
CA LEU A 139 -5.02 5.39 -15.04
C LEU A 139 -4.65 4.67 -13.74
N ALA A 140 -5.01 3.39 -13.60
CA ALA A 140 -4.66 2.60 -12.42
C ALA A 140 -3.14 2.58 -12.20
N PHE A 141 -2.33 2.33 -13.23
CA PHE A 141 -0.86 2.35 -13.10
C PHE A 141 -0.33 3.74 -12.73
N LYS A 142 -0.94 4.82 -13.23
CA LYS A 142 -0.58 6.18 -12.83
C LYS A 142 -0.85 6.40 -11.34
N ASP A 143 -2.03 6.01 -10.85
CA ASP A 143 -2.41 6.15 -9.45
C ASP A 143 -1.52 5.32 -8.51
N LEU A 144 -1.18 4.09 -8.91
CA LEU A 144 -0.24 3.21 -8.18
C LEU A 144 1.14 3.87 -8.06
N ARG A 145 1.68 4.38 -9.18
CA ARG A 145 2.99 5.05 -9.21
C ARG A 145 2.98 6.33 -8.38
N ASP A 146 1.94 7.14 -8.53
CA ASP A 146 1.82 8.40 -7.80
C ASP A 146 1.78 8.11 -6.30
N SER A 147 1.05 7.09 -5.85
CA SER A 147 0.99 6.62 -4.46
C SER A 147 2.37 6.23 -3.89
N LEU A 148 3.19 5.50 -4.66
CA LEU A 148 4.55 5.13 -4.26
C LEU A 148 5.49 6.36 -4.15
N CYS A 149 5.21 7.45 -4.87
CA CYS A 149 6.06 8.64 -4.90
C CYS A 149 5.72 9.67 -3.81
N ARG A 150 4.60 9.53 -3.11
CA ARG A 150 4.19 10.46 -2.05
C ARG A 150 5.13 10.36 -0.83
N LYS A 151 5.02 11.32 0.10
CA LYS A 151 5.81 11.42 1.35
C LYS A 151 4.98 11.18 2.63
N ASP A 152 3.67 11.02 2.50
CA ASP A 152 2.78 10.60 3.59
C ASP A 152 2.91 9.09 3.86
N THR A 153 2.34 8.58 4.94
CA THR A 153 2.38 7.15 5.25
C THR A 153 1.75 6.33 4.14
N LEU A 154 2.43 5.27 3.69
CA LEU A 154 1.91 4.40 2.64
C LEU A 154 0.83 3.49 3.20
N ASP A 155 -0.33 3.51 2.55
CA ASP A 155 -1.43 2.59 2.80
C ASP A 155 -1.46 1.53 1.68
N LEU A 156 -1.46 0.25 2.07
CA LEU A 156 -1.54 -0.90 1.16
C LEU A 156 -2.77 -0.81 0.24
N SER A 157 -3.87 -0.22 0.71
CA SER A 157 -5.08 0.00 -0.08
C SER A 157 -4.83 0.80 -1.37
N LYS A 158 -3.77 1.59 -1.40
CA LYS A 158 -3.40 2.43 -2.56
C LYS A 158 -2.54 1.70 -3.59
N LEU A 159 -2.12 0.47 -3.29
CA LEU A 159 -1.34 -0.38 -4.20
C LEU A 159 -2.19 -1.43 -4.93
N LEU A 160 -3.51 -1.37 -4.75
CA LEU A 160 -4.46 -2.22 -5.44
C LEU A 160 -5.62 -1.35 -5.92
N THR A 161 -5.99 -1.46 -7.19
CA THR A 161 -7.24 -0.87 -7.69
C THR A 161 -8.21 -1.99 -8.01
N VAL A 162 -9.50 -1.77 -7.75
CA VAL A 162 -10.55 -2.74 -8.08
C VAL A 162 -11.67 -2.03 -8.81
N ARG A 163 -12.18 -2.68 -9.85
CA ARG A 163 -13.41 -2.28 -10.54
C ARG A 163 -14.37 -3.45 -10.57
N ALA A 164 -15.66 -3.12 -10.55
CA ALA A 164 -16.73 -4.10 -10.58
C ALA A 164 -17.77 -3.76 -11.65
N HIS A 165 -18.38 -4.81 -12.18
CA HIS A 165 -19.54 -4.73 -13.06
C HIS A 165 -20.58 -5.72 -12.55
N ILE A 166 -21.78 -5.23 -12.31
CA ILE A 166 -22.89 -6.03 -11.81
C ILE A 166 -23.94 -6.11 -12.91
N VAL A 167 -24.33 -7.33 -13.24
CA VAL A 167 -25.52 -7.58 -14.02
C VAL A 167 -26.56 -8.23 -13.13
N PHE A 168 -27.81 -7.75 -13.19
CA PHE A 168 -28.90 -8.35 -12.44
C PHE A 168 -30.02 -8.86 -13.34
N THR A 169 -30.68 -9.93 -12.90
CA THR A 169 -31.95 -10.41 -13.44
C THR A 169 -32.98 -10.49 -12.33
N GLU A 170 -34.18 -10.04 -12.61
CA GLU A 170 -35.31 -10.10 -11.69
C GLU A 170 -36.43 -10.91 -12.35
N ASN A 171 -36.77 -12.02 -11.71
CA ASN A 171 -37.97 -12.79 -11.98
C ASN A 171 -38.93 -12.61 -10.79
N LEU A 172 -40.20 -13.02 -10.91
CA LEU A 172 -41.25 -12.78 -9.92
C LEU A 172 -40.83 -13.04 -8.45
N ASP A 173 -40.08 -14.11 -8.21
CA ASP A 173 -39.67 -14.52 -6.86
C ASP A 173 -38.17 -14.39 -6.57
N ASN A 174 -37.34 -14.13 -7.59
CA ASN A 174 -35.88 -14.24 -7.49
C ASN A 174 -35.16 -13.05 -8.10
N LEU A 175 -34.18 -12.53 -7.35
CA LEU A 175 -33.23 -11.53 -7.81
C LEU A 175 -31.84 -12.17 -7.87
N ASN A 176 -31.29 -12.30 -9.07
CA ASN A 176 -29.95 -12.84 -9.28
C ASN A 176 -28.97 -11.72 -9.63
N PHE A 177 -27.74 -11.86 -9.15
CA PHE A 177 -26.64 -10.95 -9.43
C PHE A 177 -25.46 -11.73 -10.02
N SER A 178 -24.98 -11.29 -11.17
CA SER A 178 -23.68 -11.66 -11.72
C SER A 178 -22.69 -10.55 -11.38
N PHE A 179 -21.76 -10.85 -10.47
CA PHE A 179 -20.76 -9.91 -10.00
C PHE A 179 -19.41 -10.18 -10.69
N HIS A 180 -19.06 -9.33 -11.64
CA HIS A 180 -17.77 -9.38 -12.34
C HIS A 180 -16.84 -8.34 -11.73
N TRP A 181 -15.60 -8.71 -11.44
CA TRP A 181 -14.63 -7.76 -10.92
C TRP A 181 -13.23 -8.11 -11.41
N ALA A 182 -12.37 -7.11 -11.39
CA ALA A 182 -10.99 -7.25 -11.73
C ALA A 182 -10.16 -6.21 -10.99
N SER A 183 -8.94 -6.58 -10.67
CA SER A 183 -8.01 -5.76 -9.91
C SER A 183 -6.71 -5.52 -10.67
N VAL A 184 -6.10 -4.35 -10.47
CA VAL A 184 -4.78 -4.00 -11.02
C VAL A 184 -3.83 -3.67 -9.86
N THR A 185 -2.61 -4.20 -9.94
CA THR A 185 -1.53 -4.00 -8.97
C THR A 185 -0.17 -4.01 -9.69
N ALA A 186 0.90 -3.62 -8.99
CA ALA A 186 2.27 -3.75 -9.48
C ALA A 186 2.66 -5.24 -9.59
N ALA A 187 3.25 -5.66 -10.70
CA ALA A 187 3.62 -7.05 -10.96
C ALA A 187 4.94 -7.50 -10.29
N ASN A 188 5.62 -6.60 -9.59
CA ASN A 188 6.95 -6.84 -9.03
C ASN A 188 6.90 -7.86 -7.89
N VAL A 189 7.43 -9.05 -8.12
CA VAL A 189 7.77 -10.01 -7.07
C VAL A 189 9.11 -9.61 -6.48
N LEU A 190 9.19 -9.58 -5.15
CA LEU A 190 10.41 -9.29 -4.40
C LEU A 190 10.91 -10.56 -3.72
N GLU A 191 12.22 -10.68 -3.64
CA GLU A 191 12.89 -11.79 -2.97
C GLU A 191 13.69 -11.27 -1.77
N TYR A 192 13.56 -11.96 -0.65
CA TYR A 192 14.20 -11.61 0.61
C TYR A 192 15.15 -12.72 1.02
N THR A 193 16.44 -12.41 1.10
CA THR A 193 17.47 -13.35 1.54
C THR A 193 17.96 -12.95 2.92
N PRO A 194 17.84 -13.82 3.94
CA PRO A 194 18.41 -13.56 5.27
C PRO A 194 19.92 -13.39 5.20
N VAL A 195 20.47 -12.40 5.91
CA VAL A 195 21.92 -12.13 5.99
C VAL A 195 22.35 -11.98 7.45
N LYS A 196 23.66 -11.90 7.70
CA LYS A 196 24.18 -11.64 9.05
C LYS A 196 23.70 -10.27 9.57
N PRO A 197 23.39 -10.15 10.87
CA PRO A 197 22.97 -8.87 11.45
C PRO A 197 23.99 -7.76 11.23
N VAL A 198 23.54 -6.64 10.67
CA VAL A 198 24.35 -5.44 10.49
C VAL A 198 24.21 -4.55 11.74
N PRO A 199 25.32 -4.01 12.30
CA PRO A 199 25.24 -3.18 13.50
C PRO A 199 24.38 -1.93 13.31
N ILE A 200 23.54 -1.62 14.31
CA ILE A 200 22.63 -0.47 14.32
C ILE A 200 23.13 0.57 15.32
N ILE A 201 23.11 1.85 14.94
CA ILE A 201 23.40 2.97 15.85
C ILE A 201 22.25 3.06 16.88
N PRO A 202 22.54 3.07 18.19
CA PRO A 202 21.53 2.99 19.24
C PRO A 202 20.83 4.35 19.49
N THR A 203 20.11 4.84 18.47
CA THR A 203 19.31 6.06 18.56
C THR A 203 18.03 5.86 19.37
N ALA A 204 17.31 6.93 19.67
CA ALA A 204 16.01 6.85 20.34
C ALA A 204 15.01 5.97 19.56
N LEU A 205 14.98 6.08 18.22
CA LEU A 205 14.15 5.24 17.36
C LEU A 205 14.57 3.76 17.46
N ALA A 206 15.86 3.47 17.32
CA ALA A 206 16.36 2.09 17.43
C ALA A 206 16.05 1.47 18.80
N ARG A 207 16.15 2.24 19.89
CA ARG A 207 15.78 1.78 21.24
C ARG A 207 14.28 1.55 21.39
N ASN A 208 13.44 2.42 20.81
CA ASN A 208 11.99 2.23 20.84
C ASN A 208 11.57 0.97 20.07
N LEU A 209 12.13 0.74 18.89
CA LEU A 209 11.79 -0.42 18.07
C LEU A 209 12.22 -1.75 18.70
N ASN A 210 13.32 -1.76 19.46
CA ASN A 210 13.75 -2.93 20.24
C ASN A 210 13.00 -3.08 21.58
N SER A 211 12.11 -2.14 21.95
CA SER A 211 11.35 -2.22 23.20
C SER A 211 10.19 -3.22 23.07
N PRO A 212 9.84 -3.97 24.14
CA PRO A 212 8.63 -4.79 24.19
C PRO A 212 7.32 -3.99 24.09
N MET A 213 7.38 -2.67 24.26
CA MET A 213 6.28 -1.73 24.06
C MET A 213 6.71 -0.72 22.99
N ASN A 214 6.96 -1.23 21.79
CA ASN A 214 7.33 -0.37 20.67
C ASN A 214 6.11 0.38 20.11
N ILE A 215 6.37 1.42 19.33
CA ILE A 215 5.32 2.28 18.78
C ILE A 215 4.32 1.53 17.88
N ALA A 216 4.75 0.47 17.20
CA ALA A 216 3.89 -0.30 16.31
C ALA A 216 2.86 -1.12 17.09
N GLN A 217 3.30 -1.76 18.18
CA GLN A 217 2.43 -2.50 19.10
C GLN A 217 1.44 -1.58 19.80
N VAL A 218 1.90 -0.43 20.32
CA VAL A 218 1.04 0.54 21.03
C VAL A 218 -0.06 1.08 20.13
N GLN A 219 0.24 1.29 18.85
CA GLN A 219 -0.72 1.83 17.88
C GLN A 219 -1.52 0.75 17.14
N GLY A 220 -1.23 -0.54 17.38
CA GLY A 220 -1.89 -1.65 16.69
C GLY A 220 -1.71 -1.63 15.16
N THR A 221 -0.64 -1.01 14.66
CA THR A 221 -0.37 -0.88 13.23
C THR A 221 1.11 -1.02 12.95
N TYR A 222 1.46 -1.58 11.79
CA TYR A 222 2.84 -1.62 11.35
C TYR A 222 3.42 -0.21 11.20
N LYS A 223 4.74 -0.12 11.31
CA LYS A 223 5.54 1.06 11.01
C LYS A 223 6.67 0.69 10.07
N CYS A 224 7.02 1.63 9.21
CA CYS A 224 8.16 1.51 8.33
C CYS A 224 8.95 2.82 8.27
N GLY A 225 10.15 2.73 7.73
CA GLY A 225 11.00 3.86 7.43
C GLY A 225 12.23 3.43 6.66
N TYR A 226 13.23 4.30 6.62
CA TYR A 226 14.39 4.13 5.77
C TYR A 226 15.66 3.85 6.58
N LEU A 227 16.62 3.20 5.92
CA LEU A 227 17.94 2.93 6.46
C LEU A 227 18.98 3.75 5.70
N THR A 228 19.87 4.38 6.43
CA THR A 228 21.14 4.93 5.91
C THR A 228 22.30 4.35 6.72
N MET A 229 23.53 4.76 6.41
CA MET A 229 24.73 4.35 7.13
C MET A 229 25.60 5.53 7.53
N ASP A 230 26.30 5.38 8.64
CA ASP A 230 27.43 6.23 8.97
C ASP A 230 28.73 5.72 8.33
N GLN A 231 29.78 6.54 8.40
CA GLN A 231 31.13 6.21 7.93
C GLN A 231 31.73 4.93 8.55
N THR A 232 31.19 4.47 9.68
CA THR A 232 31.61 3.23 10.36
C THR A 232 30.79 2.00 9.90
N ARG A 233 29.96 2.16 8.86
CA ARG A 233 29.07 1.14 8.28
C ARG A 233 28.04 0.61 9.27
N LYS A 234 27.63 1.45 10.23
CA LYS A 234 26.51 1.16 11.13
C LYS A 234 25.24 1.76 10.55
N LEU A 235 24.15 1.00 10.64
CA LEU A 235 22.84 1.44 10.18
C LEU A 235 22.28 2.54 11.07
N LEU A 236 21.76 3.58 10.44
CA LEU A 236 20.92 4.60 11.07
C LEU A 236 19.50 4.48 10.54
N LEU A 237 18.54 4.39 11.46
CA LEU A 237 17.12 4.31 11.15
C LEU A 237 16.53 5.71 11.07
N LEU A 238 15.80 5.98 9.99
CA LEU A 238 15.11 7.23 9.73
C LEU A 238 13.60 6.98 9.62
N LEU A 239 12.80 7.89 10.17
CA LEU A 239 11.34 7.90 9.94
C LEU A 239 11.05 8.35 8.51
N GLU A 240 9.94 7.90 7.92
CA GLU A 240 9.50 8.40 6.60
C GLU A 240 9.24 9.91 6.61
N SER A 241 8.82 10.45 7.76
CA SER A 241 8.59 11.88 7.94
C SER A 241 9.86 12.71 8.12
N ASP A 242 11.03 12.09 8.28
CA ASP A 242 12.30 12.81 8.46
C ASP A 242 12.73 13.41 7.11
N PRO A 243 12.90 14.74 6.99
CA PRO A 243 13.37 15.36 5.75
C PRO A 243 14.71 14.80 5.25
N LYS A 244 15.58 14.34 6.17
CA LYS A 244 16.88 13.74 5.83
C LYS A 244 16.73 12.39 5.11
N ALA A 245 15.62 11.68 5.30
CA ALA A 245 15.37 10.41 4.60
C ALA A 245 15.37 10.58 3.07
N TYR A 246 15.08 11.77 2.57
CA TYR A 246 15.03 12.06 1.14
C TYR A 246 16.29 12.74 0.59
N ALA A 247 17.25 13.10 1.46
CA ALA A 247 18.49 13.80 1.10
C ALA A 247 19.75 12.96 1.34
N LEU A 248 19.67 11.93 2.19
CA LEU A 248 20.80 11.04 2.49
C LEU A 248 20.80 9.82 1.55
N PRO A 249 21.98 9.24 1.27
CA PRO A 249 22.05 7.95 0.59
C PRO A 249 21.39 6.87 1.46
N LEU A 250 20.38 6.20 0.90
CA LEU A 250 19.68 5.13 1.59
C LEU A 250 20.22 3.76 1.20
N VAL A 251 20.10 2.78 2.09
CA VAL A 251 20.59 1.41 1.91
C VAL A 251 19.51 0.35 2.15
N GLY A 252 18.26 0.77 2.35
CA GLY A 252 17.12 -0.13 2.57
C GLY A 252 16.00 0.49 3.38
N VAL A 253 15.13 -0.37 3.89
CA VAL A 253 13.97 -0.03 4.73
C VAL A 253 14.04 -0.76 6.06
N TRP A 254 13.39 -0.24 7.09
CA TRP A 254 13.10 -1.00 8.31
C TRP A 254 11.58 -1.09 8.48
N LEU A 255 11.13 -2.16 9.13
CA LEU A 255 9.72 -2.39 9.45
C LEU A 255 9.58 -2.88 10.90
N SER A 256 8.41 -2.64 11.48
CA SER A 256 8.02 -3.11 12.83
C SER A 256 6.52 -3.32 12.89
N GLY A 257 6.06 -4.26 13.72
CA GLY A 257 4.64 -4.60 13.85
C GLY A 257 4.11 -5.51 12.74
N VAL A 258 5.00 -6.25 12.06
CA VAL A 258 4.64 -7.26 11.06
C VAL A 258 5.19 -8.61 11.52
N THR A 259 4.36 -9.65 11.48
CA THR A 259 4.72 -11.00 11.96
C THR A 259 5.60 -11.75 10.96
N HIS A 260 5.31 -11.60 9.67
CA HIS A 260 5.92 -12.40 8.62
C HIS A 260 6.59 -11.52 7.55
N ILE A 261 7.83 -11.86 7.19
CA ILE A 261 8.61 -11.16 6.15
C ILE A 261 7.89 -11.15 4.78
N TYR A 262 7.13 -12.20 4.48
CA TYR A 262 6.41 -12.31 3.22
C TYR A 262 5.11 -11.49 3.17
N SER A 263 4.72 -10.83 4.26
CA SER A 263 3.49 -10.05 4.33
C SER A 263 3.39 -8.98 3.23
N PRO A 264 2.20 -8.77 2.62
CA PRO A 264 1.95 -7.70 1.65
C PRO A 264 2.38 -6.30 2.12
N GLN A 265 2.40 -6.04 3.44
CA GLN A 265 2.88 -4.78 4.00
C GLN A 265 4.39 -4.59 3.81
N VAL A 266 5.18 -5.68 3.95
CA VAL A 266 6.63 -5.65 3.70
C VAL A 266 6.89 -5.34 2.24
N TRP A 267 6.20 -6.06 1.35
CA TRP A 267 6.23 -5.84 -0.08
C TRP A 267 5.92 -4.39 -0.45
N ALA A 268 4.84 -3.82 0.09
CA ALA A 268 4.44 -2.44 -0.16
C ALA A 268 5.53 -1.43 0.23
N CYS A 269 6.12 -1.59 1.41
CA CYS A 269 7.19 -0.71 1.88
C CYS A 269 8.45 -0.82 0.99
N CYS A 270 8.81 -2.04 0.57
CA CYS A 270 9.92 -2.26 -0.32
C CYS A 270 9.67 -1.68 -1.73
N LEU A 271 8.46 -1.81 -2.27
CA LEU A 271 8.10 -1.17 -3.54
C LEU A 271 8.21 0.35 -3.45
N ARG A 272 7.77 0.95 -2.34
CA ARG A 272 7.92 2.40 -2.15
C ARG A 272 9.39 2.80 -2.18
N TYR A 273 10.25 2.08 -1.47
CA TYR A 273 11.68 2.34 -1.51
C TYR A 273 12.24 2.28 -2.94
N LEU A 274 11.87 1.25 -3.71
CA LEU A 274 12.34 1.06 -5.08
C LEU A 274 11.87 2.17 -6.03
N PHE A 275 10.60 2.54 -5.97
CA PHE A 275 9.96 3.35 -7.01
C PHE A 275 9.70 4.81 -6.63
N SER A 276 9.81 5.19 -5.34
CA SER A 276 9.49 6.55 -4.91
C SER A 276 10.45 7.58 -5.49
N SER A 277 10.01 8.42 -6.43
CA SER A 277 10.85 9.47 -7.02
C SER A 277 11.36 10.52 -6.03
N SER A 278 10.78 10.58 -4.83
CA SER A 278 11.20 11.47 -3.74
C SER A 278 12.56 11.11 -3.15
N ILE A 279 13.02 9.87 -3.29
CA ILE A 279 14.32 9.40 -2.77
C ILE A 279 15.41 9.73 -3.80
N GLN A 280 16.36 10.57 -3.40
CA GLN A 280 17.45 11.04 -4.28
C GLN A 280 18.46 9.94 -4.61
N GLU A 281 18.91 9.20 -3.59
CA GLU A 281 19.97 8.22 -3.75
C GLU A 281 19.66 6.92 -3.01
N ARG A 282 19.72 5.81 -3.74
CA ARG A 282 19.53 4.44 -3.22
C ARG A 282 20.77 3.63 -3.55
N GLN A 283 21.37 3.05 -2.53
CA GLN A 283 22.28 1.92 -2.64
C GLN A 283 21.40 0.68 -2.52
N VAL A 284 21.27 -0.09 -3.61
CA VAL A 284 20.27 -1.17 -3.67
C VAL A 284 20.67 -2.32 -2.76
N THR A 285 20.09 -2.38 -1.57
CA THR A 285 19.98 -3.60 -0.75
C THR A 285 18.80 -3.48 0.24
N PHE A 286 18.28 -4.60 0.73
CA PHE A 286 17.17 -4.68 1.67
C PHE A 286 17.63 -5.33 2.97
N ILE A 287 17.16 -4.82 4.11
CA ILE A 287 17.35 -5.44 5.43
C ILE A 287 15.97 -5.54 6.08
N TYR A 288 15.60 -6.72 6.56
CA TYR A 288 14.42 -6.92 7.40
C TYR A 288 14.87 -7.54 8.72
N ARG A 289 14.27 -7.11 9.83
CA ARG A 289 14.51 -7.70 11.15
C ARG A 289 13.16 -7.98 11.80
N THR A 290 12.91 -9.25 12.11
CA THR A 290 11.87 -9.72 13.05
C THR A 290 12.27 -9.40 14.48
#